data_AF-A0A0X8FM64-F1
#
_entry.id   AF-A0A0X8FM64-F1
#
_cell.length_a   1.000
_cell.length_b   1.000
_cell.length_c   1.000
_cell.angle_alpha   90.00
_cell.angle_beta   90.00
_cell.angle_gamma   90.00
#
_symmetry.space_group_name_H-M   'P 1'
#
loop_
_entity.id
_entity.type
_entity.pdbx_description
1 polymer ?
#
loop_
_entity_poly.entity_id
_entity_poly.type
_entity_poly.pdbx_seq_one_letter_code
_entity_poly.pdbx_strand_id
1 'polypeptide(L)'
;MGLRYFNQTCTHDVKNLVIIDTRQSIGQFDELTHFNVLRGRDQVQDFLANEARYPNPRVKWIDYKSQELFHQLRAGEIAEILYLAHMNQQLHSPFFYKLQNNYI
;
A
#
# COMPACT_ATOMS: atom_id res chain seq x y z
N MET A 1 -16.74 3.94 10.45
CA MET A 1 -17.11 4.50 9.14
C MET A 1 -15.83 4.86 8.40
N GLY A 2 -15.34 4.06 7.45
CA GLY A 2 -13.96 4.24 6.94
C GLY A 2 -13.78 4.03 5.43
N LEU A 3 -13.88 2.80 4.96
CA LEU A 3 -13.48 2.45 3.58
C LEU A 3 -14.57 2.67 2.50
N ARG A 4 -15.86 2.60 2.86
CA ARG A 4 -16.97 2.82 1.91
C ARG A 4 -17.02 4.24 1.36
N TYR A 5 -16.72 5.24 2.19
CA TYR A 5 -16.63 6.64 1.74
C TYR A 5 -15.37 6.86 0.92
N PHE A 6 -14.27 6.18 1.26
CA PHE A 6 -12.99 6.28 0.58
C PHE A 6 -13.06 5.90 -0.91
N ASN A 7 -13.81 4.85 -1.25
CA ASN A 7 -14.00 4.42 -2.65
C ASN A 7 -14.83 5.45 -3.46
N GLN A 8 -15.68 6.24 -2.80
CA GLN A 8 -16.53 7.25 -3.46
C GLN A 8 -15.86 8.63 -3.61
N THR A 9 -14.88 8.97 -2.76
CA THR A 9 -14.16 10.26 -2.79
C THR A 9 -12.70 10.19 -3.24
N CYS A 10 -12.17 9.00 -3.56
CA CYS A 10 -10.85 8.89 -4.18
C CYS A 10 -10.88 9.46 -5.61
N THR A 11 -10.55 10.73 -5.73
CA THR A 11 -10.26 11.41 -7.01
C THR A 11 -8.97 10.90 -7.66
N HIS A 12 -8.17 10.10 -6.93
CA HIS A 12 -6.93 9.53 -7.43
C HIS A 12 -7.12 8.08 -7.88
N ASP A 13 -6.70 7.79 -9.11
CA ASP A 13 -6.78 6.45 -9.69
C ASP A 13 -5.66 5.57 -9.12
N VAL A 14 -5.92 4.94 -7.98
CA VAL A 14 -4.98 4.03 -7.34
C VAL A 14 -4.86 2.77 -8.20
N LYS A 15 -3.74 2.64 -8.91
CA LYS A 15 -3.47 1.51 -9.82
C LYS A 15 -2.57 0.44 -9.22
N ASN A 16 -1.80 0.80 -8.20
CA ASN A 16 -0.85 -0.11 -7.58
C ASN A 16 -0.85 0.07 -6.07
N LEU A 17 -0.83 -1.05 -5.36
CA LEU A 17 -0.76 -1.11 -3.91
C LEU A 17 0.39 -2.02 -3.48
N VAL A 18 1.13 -1.60 -2.47
CA VAL A 18 2.07 -2.44 -1.73
C VAL A 18 1.32 -2.98 -0.51
N ILE A 19 1.31 -4.29 -0.35
CA ILE A 19 0.79 -4.93 0.85
C ILE A 19 1.93 -5.02 1.86
N ILE A 20 1.74 -4.32 2.98
CA ILE A 20 2.74 -4.22 4.04
C ILE A 20 2.38 -5.11 5.25
N ASP A 21 1.26 -5.82 5.18
CA ASP A 21 0.90 -6.83 6.17
C ASP A 21 1.68 -8.13 5.92
N THR A 22 2.50 -8.52 6.89
CA THR A 22 3.33 -9.72 6.85
C THR A 22 2.55 -11.02 7.07
N ARG A 23 1.27 -10.93 7.45
CA ARG A 23 0.44 -12.10 7.80
C ARG A 23 -0.29 -12.71 6.60
N GLN A 24 -0.33 -12.01 5.46
CA GLN A 24 -1.11 -12.44 4.30
C GLN A 24 -0.29 -12.27 3.01
N SER A 25 -0.12 -13.35 2.25
CA SER A 25 0.47 -13.31 0.91
C SER A 25 -0.59 -12.88 -0.12
N ILE A 26 -0.96 -11.60 -0.09
CA ILE A 26 -1.91 -11.01 -1.04
C ILE A 26 -1.16 -10.30 -2.15
N GLY A 27 -1.47 -10.65 -3.40
CA GLY A 27 -0.82 -10.06 -4.58
C GLY A 27 0.38 -10.86 -5.05
N GLN A 28 1.24 -10.21 -5.84
CA GLN A 28 2.41 -10.82 -6.44
C GLN A 28 3.66 -10.42 -5.67
N PHE A 29 4.51 -11.39 -5.34
CA PHE A 29 5.78 -11.11 -4.68
C PHE A 29 6.74 -10.40 -5.64
N ASP A 30 7.29 -9.28 -5.21
CA ASP A 30 8.28 -8.50 -5.95
C ASP A 30 9.69 -8.81 -5.43
N GLU A 31 10.53 -9.43 -6.25
CA GLU A 31 11.87 -9.90 -5.82
C GLU A 31 12.85 -8.76 -5.50
N LEU A 32 12.63 -7.56 -6.04
CA LEU A 32 13.54 -6.44 -5.83
C LEU A 32 13.29 -5.76 -4.48
N THR A 33 12.02 -5.55 -4.15
CA THR A 33 11.63 -4.85 -2.91
C THR A 33 11.23 -5.80 -1.78
N HIS A 34 11.05 -7.09 -2.10
CA HIS A 34 10.60 -8.13 -1.18
C HIS A 34 9.22 -7.88 -0.56
N PHE A 35 8.41 -7.04 -1.18
CA PHE A 35 7.02 -6.83 -0.80
C PHE A 35 6.06 -7.58 -1.72
N ASN A 36 4.85 -7.83 -1.21
CA ASN A 36 3.76 -8.23 -2.09
C ASN A 36 3.10 -6.98 -2.69
N VAL A 37 2.89 -6.99 -3.99
CA VAL A 37 2.29 -5.87 -4.73
C VAL A 37 1.03 -6.32 -5.48
N LEU A 38 0.00 -5.49 -5.42
CA LEU A 38 -1.17 -5.57 -6.29
C LEU A 38 -1.02 -4.54 -7.39
N ARG A 39 -1.14 -5.00 -8.63
CA ARG A 39 -0.93 -4.19 -9.84
C ARG A 39 -2.15 -4.26 -10.73
N GLY A 40 -2.54 -3.11 -11.25
CA GLY A 40 -3.70 -2.97 -12.12
C GLY A 40 -4.95 -2.57 -11.34
N ARG A 41 -5.76 -1.73 -11.98
CA ARG A 41 -6.95 -1.13 -11.40
C ARG A 41 -7.94 -2.18 -10.90
N ASP A 42 -8.18 -3.24 -11.68
CA ASP A 42 -9.21 -4.24 -11.35
C ASP A 42 -8.84 -5.01 -10.08
N GLN A 43 -7.60 -5.51 -9.97
CA GLN A 43 -7.12 -6.21 -8.77
C GLN A 43 -7.14 -5.33 -7.52
N VAL A 44 -6.77 -4.06 -7.68
CA VAL A 44 -6.79 -3.09 -6.59
C VAL A 44 -8.23 -2.79 -6.14
N GLN A 45 -9.15 -2.58 -7.09
CA GLN A 45 -10.55 -2.30 -6.77
C GLN A 45 -11.21 -3.50 -6.09
N ASP A 46 -10.98 -4.71 -6.58
CA ASP A 46 -11.50 -5.94 -5.98
C ASP A 46 -10.99 -6.11 -4.55
N PHE A 47 -9.69 -5.88 -4.33
CA PHE A 47 -9.09 -5.92 -3.00
C PHE A 47 -9.69 -4.87 -2.06
N LEU A 48 -9.76 -3.61 -2.48
CA LEU A 48 -10.33 -2.52 -1.68
C LEU A 48 -11.82 -2.74 -1.39
N ALA A 49 -12.57 -3.25 -2.36
CA ALA A 49 -13.99 -3.58 -2.19
C ALA A 49 -14.19 -4.75 -1.22
N ASN A 50 -13.27 -5.72 -1.19
CA ASN A 50 -13.29 -6.82 -0.24
C ASN A 50 -12.92 -6.35 1.17
N GLU A 51 -11.83 -5.58 1.34
CA GLU A 51 -11.43 -5.03 2.64
C GLU A 51 -12.50 -4.08 3.22
N ALA A 52 -13.19 -3.32 2.37
CA ALA A 52 -14.28 -2.42 2.78
C ALA A 52 -15.50 -3.14 3.40
N ARG A 53 -15.61 -4.47 3.24
CA ARG A 53 -16.67 -5.28 3.88
C ARG A 53 -16.40 -5.50 5.36
N TYR A 54 -15.15 -5.38 5.79
CA TYR A 54 -14.77 -5.60 7.19
C TYR A 54 -14.82 -4.28 7.97
N PRO A 55 -15.46 -4.25 9.15
CA PRO A 55 -15.52 -3.04 9.99
C PRO A 55 -14.14 -2.64 10.55
N ASN A 56 -13.21 -3.60 10.62
CA ASN A 56 -11.81 -3.37 10.93
C ASN A 56 -10.96 -4.05 9.84
N PRO A 57 -10.50 -3.30 8.81
CA PRO A 57 -9.68 -3.86 7.74
C PRO A 57 -8.42 -4.45 8.35
N ARG A 58 -8.10 -5.68 7.94
CA ARG A 58 -7.01 -6.44 8.57
C ARG A 58 -5.70 -6.23 7.83
N VAL A 59 -5.77 -5.90 6.55
CA VAL A 59 -4.62 -5.78 5.68
C VAL A 59 -4.22 -4.31 5.55
N LYS A 60 -2.97 -4.03 5.91
CA LYS A 60 -2.37 -2.70 5.70
C LYS A 60 -1.75 -2.65 4.31
N TRP A 61 -1.97 -1.53 3.63
CA TRP A 61 -1.51 -1.32 2.26
C TRP A 61 -1.08 0.13 2.06
N ILE A 62 -0.26 0.37 1.04
CA ILE A 62 0.21 1.71 0.69
C ILE A 62 0.09 1.87 -0.83
N ASP A 63 -0.47 2.99 -1.33
CA ASP A 63 -0.52 3.26 -2.77
C ASP A 63 0.82 3.71 -3.35
N TYR A 64 1.14 3.33 -4.58
CA TYR A 64 2.33 3.85 -5.26
C TYR A 64 2.08 4.10 -6.75
N LYS A 65 2.74 5.14 -7.29
CA LYS A 65 2.49 5.57 -8.67
C LYS A 65 3.35 4.88 -9.72
N SER A 66 4.64 4.70 -9.45
CA SER A 66 5.60 4.19 -10.43
C SER A 66 6.31 2.95 -9.89
N GLN A 67 6.22 1.85 -10.64
CA GLN A 67 7.01 0.64 -10.36
C GLN A 67 8.51 0.94 -10.42
N GLU A 68 8.93 1.80 -11.34
CA GLU A 68 10.33 2.18 -11.49
C GLU A 68 10.85 2.89 -10.23
N LEU A 69 10.08 3.84 -9.69
CA LEU A 69 10.45 4.54 -8.45
C LEU A 69 10.37 3.62 -7.24
N PHE A 70 9.44 2.66 -7.24
CA PHE A 70 9.34 1.64 -6.20
C PHE A 70 10.57 0.73 -6.18
N HIS A 71 11.08 0.35 -7.35
CA HIS A 71 12.33 -0.42 -7.47
C HIS A 71 13.59 0.39 -7.16
N GLN A 72 13.51 1.72 -7.11
CA GLN A 72 14.60 2.61 -6.72
C GLN A 72 14.59 2.95 -5.21
N LEU A 73 13.74 2.30 -4.42
CA LEU A 73 13.77 2.43 -2.96
C LEU A 73 15.10 1.90 -2.41
N ARG A 74 15.72 2.70 -1.54
CA ARG A 74 16.91 2.31 -0.80
C ARG A 74 16.50 1.44 0.38
N ALA A 75 17.43 0.64 0.88
CA ALA A 75 17.21 -0.20 2.07
C ALA A 75 16.65 0.58 3.28
N GLY A 76 17.06 1.84 3.48
CA GLY A 76 16.49 2.70 4.53
C GLY A 76 15.01 3.04 4.33
N GLU A 77 14.59 3.31 3.09
CA GLU A 77 13.18 3.61 2.76
C GLU A 77 12.33 2.35 2.91
N ILE A 78 12.85 1.19 2.50
CA ILE A 78 12.22 -0.13 2.74
C ILE A 78 12.05 -0.39 4.25
N ALA A 79 13.09 -0.09 5.05
CA ALA A 79 13.05 -0.25 6.50
C ALA A 79 12.01 0.68 7.15
N GLU A 80 11.84 1.91 6.66
CA GLU A 80 10.79 2.81 7.14
C GLU A 80 9.38 2.30 6.83
N ILE A 81 9.15 1.75 5.63
CA ILE A 81 7.88 1.12 5.27
C ILE A 81 7.58 -0.06 6.20
N LEU A 82 8.57 -0.92 6.47
CA LEU A 82 8.43 -2.04 7.40
C LEU A 82 8.19 -1.57 8.83
N TYR A 83 8.88 -0.52 9.26
CA TYR A 83 8.70 0.08 10.58
C TYR A 83 7.28 0.63 10.75
N LEU A 84 6.78 1.38 9.77
CA LEU A 84 5.41 1.91 9.75
C LEU A 84 4.38 0.77 9.83
N ALA A 85 4.59 -0.29 9.06
CA ALA A 85 3.73 -1.46 9.04
C ALA A 85 3.68 -2.18 10.39
N HIS A 86 4.80 -2.25 11.10
CA HIS A 86 4.89 -2.95 12.37
C HIS A 86 4.43 -2.09 13.55
N MET A 87 4.91 -0.85 13.62
CA MET A 87 4.73 0.01 14.79
C MET A 87 3.47 0.86 14.74
N ASN A 88 2.80 0.97 13.58
CA ASN A 88 1.72 1.95 13.34
C ASN A 88 2.14 3.39 13.66
N GLN A 89 3.45 3.65 13.72
CA GLN A 89 4.05 4.92 14.05
C GLN A 89 5.13 5.19 13.01
N GLN A 90 5.26 6.45 12.64
CA GLN A 90 6.19 6.88 11.62
C GLN A 90 7.49 7.31 12.30
N LEU A 91 8.64 6.91 11.75
CA LEU A 91 9.94 7.42 12.19
C LEU A 91 10.21 8.83 11.60
N HIS A 92 9.73 9.07 10.37
CA HIS A 92 9.79 10.33 9.60
C HIS A 92 8.45 10.60 8.87
N SER A 93 8.36 11.62 7.99
CA SER A 93 7.12 11.94 7.24
C SER A 93 6.57 10.69 6.50
N PRO A 94 5.25 10.44 6.55
CA PRO A 94 4.65 9.23 5.97
C PRO A 94 4.58 9.26 4.44
N PHE A 95 4.72 10.44 3.84
CA PHE A 95 4.64 10.62 2.41
C PHE A 95 6.04 10.47 1.81
N PHE A 96 6.31 9.28 1.29
CA PHE A 96 7.57 9.00 0.63
C PHE A 96 7.60 9.68 -0.73
N TYR A 97 8.56 10.59 -0.92
CA TYR A 97 8.72 11.35 -2.16
C TYR A 97 8.80 10.47 -3.41
N LYS A 98 9.39 9.26 -3.29
CA LYS A 98 9.53 8.32 -4.39
C LYS A 98 8.27 7.51 -4.67
N LEU A 99 7.53 7.13 -3.63
CA LEU A 99 6.29 6.40 -3.82
C LEU A 99 5.18 7.31 -4.35
N GLN A 100 5.25 8.61 -4.02
CA GLN A 100 4.24 9.61 -4.33
C GLN A 100 2.83 9.17 -3.87
N ASN A 101 2.76 8.49 -2.72
CA ASN A 101 1.51 7.98 -2.16
C ASN A 101 0.59 9.15 -1.83
N ASN A 102 -0.70 8.90 -1.94
CA ASN A 102 -1.73 9.83 -1.48
C ASN A 102 -2.44 9.27 -0.23
N TYR A 103 -2.26 7.98 0.07
CA TYR A 103 -3.05 7.22 1.04
C TYR A 103 -2.24 6.10 1.72
N ILE A 104 -2.50 5.90 3.02
CA ILE A 104 -1.85 4.92 3.90
C ILE A 104 -2.90 4.40 4.89
#